data_AF-X0Y2M7-F1
#
_entry.id   AF-X0Y2M7-F1
#
_cell.length_a   1.000
_cell.length_b   1.000
_cell.length_c   1.000
_cell.angle_alpha   90.00
_cell.angle_beta   90.00
_cell.angle_gamma   90.00
#
_symmetry.space_group_name_H-M   'P 1'
#
loop_
_entity.id
_entity.type
_entity.pdbx_description
1 polymer ?
#
loop_
_entity_poly.entity_id
_entity_poly.type
_entity_poly.pdbx_seq_one_letter_code
_entity_poly.pdbx_strand_id
1 'polypeptide(L)' 'DTNCDPDLIDFVIPGNDDAIRSCGLITSVIAEGVKKGGQEKVKRESSPEAKEAGKLDKEKKEKDLEDLPEDNVWV' A
#
# COMPACT_ATOMS: atom_id res chain seq x y z
N ASP A 1 8.59 12.75 14.15
CA ASP A 1 9.12 13.52 15.28
C ASP A 1 9.90 14.73 14.77
N THR A 2 10.31 15.63 15.66
CA THR A 2 11.03 16.89 15.34
C THR A 2 12.43 16.66 14.78
N ASN A 3 13.01 15.48 14.98
CA ASN A 3 14.35 15.11 14.53
C ASN A 3 14.39 14.34 13.19
N CYS A 4 13.23 14.05 12.59
CA CYS A 4 13.12 13.16 11.44
C CYS A 4 12.86 13.97 10.16
N ASP A 5 13.63 13.71 9.10
CA ASP A 5 13.50 14.39 7.81
C ASP A 5 12.34 13.76 6.99
N PRO A 6 11.27 14.51 6.69
CA PRO A 6 10.11 13.98 5.98
C PRO A 6 10.27 13.91 4.45
N ASP A 7 11.36 14.41 3.86
CA ASP A 7 11.48 14.57 2.39
C ASP A 7 11.41 13.25 1.61
N LEU A 8 11.72 12.11 2.25
CA LEU A 8 11.68 10.78 1.64
C LEU A 8 10.35 10.02 1.88
N ILE A 9 9.35 10.67 2.51
CA ILE A 9 8.11 10.02 2.93
C ILE A 9 6.93 10.58 2.13
N ASP A 10 6.20 9.71 1.42
CA ASP A 10 5.04 10.12 0.60
C ASP A 10 3.88 10.66 1.45
N PHE A 11 3.66 10.06 2.62
CA PHE A 11 2.56 10.39 3.53
C PHE A 11 3.09 10.62 4.95
N VAL A 12 3.46 11.87 5.21
CA VAL A 12 4.03 12.27 6.50
C VAL A 12 2.94 12.35 7.56
N ILE A 13 3.09 11.59 8.65
CA ILE A 13 2.23 11.68 9.84
C ILE A 13 3.03 12.37 10.95
N PRO A 14 2.74 13.65 11.25
CA PRO A 14 3.40 14.34 12.35
C PRO A 14 2.95 13.74 13.68
N GLY A 15 3.89 13.47 14.58
CA GLY A 15 3.60 12.85 15.86
C GLY A 15 4.84 12.74 16.74
N ASN A 16 4.58 12.50 18.03
CA ASN A 16 5.60 12.22 19.04
C ASN A 16 5.90 10.71 19.02
N ASP A 17 7.09 10.30 18.60
CA ASP A 17 7.52 8.90 18.55
C ASP A 17 8.04 8.37 19.90
N ASP A 18 8.52 9.26 20.78
CA ASP A 18 8.96 8.92 22.14
C ASP A 18 7.83 8.39 23.02
N ALA A 19 6.59 8.78 22.74
CA ALA A 19 5.44 8.37 23.53
C ALA A 19 4.86 7.03 23.03
N ILE A 20 4.99 5.98 23.83
CA ILE A 20 4.41 4.65 23.53
C ILE A 20 2.91 4.71 23.20
N ARG A 21 2.16 5.59 23.86
CA ARG A 21 0.73 5.81 23.59
C ARG A 21 0.47 6.42 22.21
N SER A 22 1.35 7.32 21.76
CA SER A 22 1.24 7.97 20.44
C SER A 22 1.46 6.94 19.33
N CYS A 23 2.52 6.14 19.43
CA CYS A 23 2.77 5.03 18.50
C CYS A 23 1.61 4.02 18.48
N GLY A 24 1.06 3.67 19.64
CA GLY A 24 -0.11 2.78 19.75
C GLY A 24 -1.37 3.36 19.09
N LEU A 25 -1.62 4.66 19.21
CA LEU A 25 -2.75 5.33 18.58
C LEU A 25 -2.60 5.40 17.06
N ILE A 26 -1.43 5.78 16.56
CA ILE A 26 -1.19 5.89 15.11
C ILE A 26 -1.33 4.51 14.45
N THR A 27 -0.72 3.48 15.04
CA THR A 27 -0.78 2.12 14.51
C THR A 27 -2.19 1.53 14.56
N SER A 28 -2.99 1.80 15.60
CA SER A 28 -4.37 1.31 15.68
C SER A 28 -5.26 1.91 14.60
N VAL A 29 -5.16 3.21 14.35
CA VAL A 29 -5.93 3.92 13.31
C VAL A 29 -5.57 3.38 11.92
N ILE A 30 -4.27 3.18 11.63
CA ILE A 30 -3.82 2.60 10.37
C ILE A 30 -4.37 1.18 10.22
N ALA A 31 -4.30 0.34 11.26
CA ALA A 31 -4.81 -1.02 11.24
C ALA A 31 -6.33 -1.07 11.00
N GLU A 32 -7.10 -0.15 11.59
CA GLU A 32 -8.53 -0.02 11.32
C GLU A 32 -8.84 0.38 9.87
N GLY A 33 -8.05 1.31 9.31
CA GLY A 33 -8.15 1.70 7.90
C GLY A 33 -7.91 0.53 6.96
N VAL A 34 -6.85 -0.25 7.20
CA VAL A 34 -6.53 -1.46 6.42
C VAL A 34 -7.64 -2.50 6.53
N LYS A 35 -8.19 -2.73 7.72
CA LYS A 35 -9.32 -3.67 7.90
C LYS A 35 -10.55 -3.25 7.10
N LYS A 36 -10.94 -1.98 7.18
CA LYS A 36 -12.09 -1.44 6.42
C LYS A 36 -11.85 -1.53 4.92
N GLY A 37 -10.67 -1.12 4.45
CA GLY A 37 -10.29 -1.21 3.04
C GLY A 37 -10.27 -2.64 2.52
N GLY A 38 -9.78 -3.61 3.31
CA GLY A 38 -9.82 -5.03 2.97
C GLY A 38 -11.25 -5.58 2.85
N GLN A 39 -12.13 -5.22 3.79
CA GLN A 39 -13.55 -5.59 3.73
C GLN A 39 -14.25 -4.97 2.51
N GLU A 40 -13.97 -3.71 2.20
CA GLU A 40 -14.48 -3.06 0.99
C GLU A 40 -13.95 -3.69 -0.30
N LYS A 41 -12.66 -4.09 -0.33
CA LYS A 41 -12.05 -4.79 -1.47
C LYS A 41 -12.72 -6.14 -1.71
N VAL A 42 -12.91 -6.95 -0.68
CA VAL A 42 -13.63 -8.23 -0.78
C VAL A 42 -15.06 -8.02 -1.27
N LYS A 43 -15.76 -6.99 -0.74
CA LYS A 43 -17.10 -6.62 -1.20
C LYS A 43 -17.12 -6.20 -2.67
N ARG A 44 -16.15 -5.38 -3.12
CA ARG A 44 -16.03 -4.97 -4.52
C ARG A 44 -15.67 -6.13 -5.44
N GLU A 45 -14.73 -7.00 -5.06
CA GLU A 45 -14.32 -8.19 -5.82
C GLU A 45 -15.40 -9.29 -5.89
N SER A 46 -16.34 -9.29 -4.93
CA SER A 46 -17.54 -10.11 -5.01
C SER A 46 -18.56 -9.60 -6.04
N SER A 47 -18.40 -8.37 -6.55
CA SER A 47 -19.16 -7.83 -7.68
C SER A 47 -18.53 -8.26 -9.01
N PRO A 48 -19.32 -8.65 -10.03
CA PRO A 48 -18.80 -9.19 -11.29
C PRO A 48 -17.88 -8.23 -12.07
N GLU A 49 -18.07 -6.91 -11.96
CA GLU A 49 -17.29 -5.90 -12.72
C GLU A 49 -15.85 -5.71 -12.22
N ALA A 50 -15.57 -5.96 -10.93
CA ALA A 50 -14.23 -5.76 -10.36
C ALA A 50 -13.25 -6.90 -10.67
N LYS A 51 -13.76 -8.11 -10.95
CA LYS A 51 -12.94 -9.26 -11.36
C LYS A 51 -12.31 -9.08 -12.74
N GLU A 52 -12.96 -8.29 -13.60
CA GLU A 52 -12.47 -7.98 -14.94
C GLU A 52 -11.33 -6.94 -14.88
N ALA A 53 -11.49 -5.88 -14.09
CA ALA A 53 -10.46 -4.86 -13.88
C ALA A 53 -9.19 -5.43 -13.21
N GLY A 54 -9.34 -6.32 -12.22
CA GLY A 54 -8.20 -6.97 -11.55
C GLY A 54 -7.43 -7.96 -12.44
N LYS A 55 -8.08 -8.57 -13.43
CA LYS A 55 -7.39 -9.38 -14.45
C LYS A 55 -6.59 -8.49 -15.42
N LEU A 56 -7.16 -7.37 -15.84
CA LEU A 56 -6.49 -6.43 -16.74
C LEU A 56 -5.22 -5.83 -16.12
N ASP A 57 -5.25 -5.51 -14.83
CA ASP A 57 -4.11 -4.96 -14.10
C ASP A 57 -2.98 -6.00 -13.95
N LYS A 58 -3.35 -7.26 -13.69
CA LYS A 58 -2.41 -8.37 -13.58
C LYS A 58 -1.77 -8.71 -14.92
N GLU A 59 -2.56 -8.72 -16.00
CA GLU A 59 -2.08 -9.01 -17.35
C GLU A 59 -1.20 -7.88 -17.90
N LYS A 60 -1.49 -6.62 -17.56
CA LYS A 60 -0.60 -5.49 -17.86
C LYS A 60 0.73 -5.61 -17.11
N LYS A 61 0.67 -5.88 -15.80
CA LYS A 61 1.88 -6.00 -14.97
C LYS A 61 2.77 -7.18 -15.37
N GLU A 62 2.19 -8.25 -15.93
CA GLU A 62 2.92 -9.40 -16.46
C GLU A 62 3.56 -9.09 -17.82
N LYS A 63 2.85 -8.42 -18.74
CA LYS A 63 3.41 -7.94 -20.02
C LYS A 63 4.51 -6.89 -19.83
N ASP A 64 4.32 -5.95 -18.91
CA ASP A 64 5.31 -4.93 -18.56
C ASP A 64 6.58 -5.54 -17.93
N LEU A 65 6.49 -6.73 -17.34
CA LEU A 65 7.62 -7.48 -16.78
C LEU A 65 8.36 -8.30 -17.85
N GLU A 66 7.66 -8.75 -18.88
CA GLU A 66 8.17 -9.58 -19.98
C GLU A 66 8.92 -8.75 -21.04
N ASP A 67 8.57 -7.46 -21.19
CA ASP A 67 9.25 -6.50 -22.06
C ASP A 67 10.52 -5.88 -21.44
N LEU A 68 10.94 -6.32 -20.24
CA LEU A 68 12.20 -5.87 -19.65
C LEU A 68 13.40 -6.59 -20.32
N PRO A 69 14.43 -5.86 -20.78
CA PRO A 69 15.64 -6.47 -21.32
C PRO A 69 16.31 -7.34 -20.23
N GLU A 70 16.67 -8.58 -20.59
CA GLU A 70 17.23 -9.61 -19.70
C GLU A 70 18.50 -9.16 -18.93
N ASP A 71 19.14 -8.05 -19.36
CA ASP A 71 20.36 -7.49 -18.76
C ASP A 71 20.15 -6.72 -17.44
N ASN A 72 18.89 -6.51 -16.99
CA ASN A 72 18.58 -5.83 -15.73
C ASN A 72 18.07 -6.76 -14.60
N VAL A 73 18.25 -8.08 -14.74
CA VAL A 73 18.12 -9.01 -13.62
C VAL A 73 19.36 -8.88 -12.75
N TRP A 74 19.24 -8.12 -11.65
CA TRP A 74 20.32 -7.97 -10.67
C TRP A 74 20.74 -9.36 -10.14
N VAL A 75 21.98 -9.76 -10.44
CA VAL A 75 22.76 -10.71 -9.64
C VAL A 75 23.13 -10.07 -8.31
#